data_AF-A0A963AAI1-F1
#
_entry.id   AF-A0A963AAI1-F1
#
_cell.length_a   1.000
_cell.length_b   1.000
_cell.length_c   1.000
_cell.angle_alpha   90.00
_cell.angle_beta   90.00
_cell.angle_gamma   90.00
#
_symmetry.space_group_name_H-M   'P 1'
#
loop_
_entity.id
_entity.type
_entity.pdbx_description
1 polymer ?
#
loop_
_entity_poly.entity_id
_entity_poly.type
_entity_poly.pdbx_seq_one_letter_code
_entity_poly.pdbx_strand_id
1 'polypeptide(L)'
;MIISKEHKYIFIGIPFSGSTAISSELCLLYGGEPILNKHANIQMLHGSGLDLSSYTVAAVLRNPVDTLRTYYYKLKSPPDGYYNEARFNVEQGGHIRKKDRKRYAAVQAGNLTFTQFINRYHRLPYDTFFSLNKPYLNCIIRFA
;
A
#
# COMPACT_ATOMS: atom_id res chain seq x y z
N MET A 1 8.20 -4.74 3.62
CA MET A 1 8.26 -6.11 3.06
C MET A 1 8.71 -7.03 4.18
N ILE A 2 8.14 -8.22 4.32
CA ILE A 2 8.52 -9.18 5.36
C ILE A 2 9.25 -10.36 4.71
N ILE A 3 10.28 -10.88 5.34
CA ILE A 3 10.98 -12.11 4.94
C ILE A 3 11.02 -13.06 6.13
N SER A 4 10.93 -14.37 5.88
CA SER A 4 11.34 -15.38 6.85
C SER A 4 12.41 -16.25 6.21
N LYS A 5 13.61 -16.25 6.78
CA LYS A 5 14.71 -17.12 6.33
C LYS A 5 14.52 -18.57 6.79
N GLU A 6 13.79 -18.77 7.89
CA GLU A 6 13.44 -20.07 8.45
C GLU A 6 12.41 -20.79 7.56
N HIS A 7 11.27 -20.14 7.31
CA HIS A 7 10.18 -20.72 6.52
C HIS A 7 10.27 -20.41 5.02
N LYS A 8 11.33 -19.72 4.58
CA LYS A 8 11.62 -19.40 3.18
C LYS A 8 10.44 -18.73 2.46
N TYR A 9 9.90 -17.66 3.05
CA TYR A 9 8.90 -16.82 2.38
C TYR A 9 9.28 -15.35 2.33
N ILE A 10 8.72 -14.63 1.34
CA ILE A 10 8.72 -13.17 1.25
C ILE A 10 7.29 -12.70 1.10
N PHE A 11 6.86 -11.77 1.95
CA PHE A 11 5.56 -11.12 1.89
C PHE A 11 5.66 -9.66 1.47
N ILE A 12 4.98 -9.33 0.38
CA ILE A 12 4.88 -8.00 -0.20
C ILE A 12 3.53 -7.39 0.19
N GLY A 13 3.58 -6.45 1.13
CA GLY A 13 2.39 -5.72 1.57
C GLY A 13 2.02 -4.62 0.58
N ILE A 14 0.85 -4.70 -0.06
CA ILE A 14 0.30 -3.67 -0.94
C ILE A 14 -0.45 -2.59 -0.12
N PRO A 15 -0.51 -1.32 -0.55
CA PRO A 15 -1.31 -0.29 0.13
C PRO A 15 -2.79 -0.65 0.23
N PHE A 16 -3.42 -0.36 1.39
CA PHE A 16 -4.87 -0.51 1.65
C PHE A 16 -5.46 -1.93 1.49
N SER A 17 -4.62 -2.96 1.57
CA SER A 17 -5.00 -4.35 1.36
C SER A 17 -4.99 -5.22 2.63
N GLY A 18 -5.07 -4.62 3.82
CA GLY A 18 -4.92 -5.35 5.08
C GLY A 18 -3.47 -5.78 5.39
N SER A 19 -2.50 -5.34 4.59
CA SER A 19 -1.09 -5.76 4.69
C SER A 19 -0.44 -5.52 6.06
N THR A 20 -0.89 -4.53 6.84
CA THR A 20 -0.38 -4.32 8.21
C THR A 20 -0.73 -5.47 9.14
N ALA A 21 -1.96 -5.97 9.10
CA ALA A 21 -2.38 -7.08 9.98
C ALA A 21 -1.59 -8.35 9.63
N ILE A 22 -1.51 -8.67 8.33
CA ILE A 22 -0.74 -9.82 7.85
C ILE A 22 0.74 -9.68 8.22
N SER A 23 1.35 -8.53 7.97
CA SER A 23 2.75 -8.29 8.39
C SER A 23 2.96 -8.51 9.88
N SER A 24 2.04 -8.01 10.72
CA SER A 24 2.15 -8.17 12.18
C SER A 24 2.07 -9.64 12.58
N GLU A 25 1.12 -10.39 12.02
CA GLU A 25 0.95 -11.82 12.32
C GLU A 25 2.16 -12.64 11.86
N LEU A 26 2.66 -12.38 10.64
CA LEU A 26 3.87 -13.03 10.11
C LEU A 26 5.08 -12.79 11.01
N CYS A 27 5.27 -11.57 11.52
CA CYS A 27 6.38 -11.27 12.41
C CYS A 27 6.20 -11.91 13.80
N LEU A 28 4.97 -11.95 14.33
CA LEU A 28 4.70 -12.45 15.68
C LEU A 28 4.69 -13.98 15.76
N LEU A 29 4.18 -14.67 14.74
CA LEU A 29 3.84 -16.09 14.81
C LEU A 29 4.61 -16.96 13.81
N TYR A 30 5.24 -16.38 12.79
CA TYR A 30 5.81 -17.13 11.65
C TYR A 30 7.24 -16.72 11.31
N GLY A 31 8.02 -16.26 12.30
CA GLY A 31 9.45 -15.96 12.12
C GLY A 31 9.73 -14.89 11.06
N GLY A 32 8.78 -13.98 10.82
CA GLY A 32 8.89 -12.91 9.86
C GLY A 32 9.70 -11.73 10.39
N GLU A 33 10.52 -11.14 9.53
CA GLU A 33 11.29 -9.94 9.84
C GLU A 33 11.08 -8.87 8.75
N PRO A 34 10.97 -7.59 9.11
CA PRO A 34 10.92 -6.51 8.12
C PRO A 34 12.30 -6.33 7.47
N ILE A 35 12.38 -6.55 6.16
CA ILE A 35 13.64 -6.37 5.39
C ILE A 35 13.72 -5.05 4.65
N LEU A 36 12.56 -4.51 4.24
CA LEU A 36 12.45 -3.23 3.55
C LEU A 36 11.24 -2.47 4.07
N ASN A 37 11.21 -1.16 3.77
CA ASN A 37 10.09 -0.29 4.03
C ASN A 37 8.74 -0.88 3.61
N LYS A 38 7.68 -0.41 4.25
CA LYS A 38 6.31 -0.78 3.89
C LYS A 38 6.05 -0.45 2.42
N HIS A 39 5.37 -1.36 1.71
CA HIS A 39 5.04 -1.20 0.29
C HIS A 39 6.24 -1.15 -0.67
N ALA A 40 7.43 -1.55 -0.23
CA ALA A 40 8.56 -1.79 -1.11
C ALA A 40 8.25 -2.89 -2.14
N ASN A 41 8.75 -2.71 -3.36
CA ASN A 41 8.61 -3.67 -4.44
C ASN A 41 9.75 -4.70 -4.40
N ILE A 42 9.51 -5.92 -4.89
CA ILE A 42 10.50 -7.01 -4.88
C ILE A 42 11.78 -6.68 -5.66
N GLN A 43 11.70 -5.85 -6.69
CA GLN A 43 12.85 -5.39 -7.45
C GLN A 43 13.88 -4.65 -6.59
N MET A 44 13.47 -4.09 -5.45
CA MET A 44 14.39 -3.44 -4.51
C MET A 44 15.33 -4.43 -3.80
N LEU A 45 15.07 -5.74 -3.92
CA LEU A 45 15.99 -6.79 -3.46
C LEU A 45 17.04 -7.17 -4.51
N HIS A 46 16.97 -6.62 -5.73
CA HIS A 46 18.02 -6.87 -6.71
C HIS A 46 19.38 -6.38 -6.19
N GLY A 47 20.40 -7.23 -6.26
CA GLY A 47 21.74 -6.93 -5.75
C GLY A 47 21.91 -7.14 -4.25
N SER A 48 20.88 -7.59 -3.51
CA SER A 48 20.99 -7.88 -2.08
C SER A 48 21.71 -9.21 -1.77
N GLY A 49 22.10 -9.98 -2.79
CA GLY A 49 22.63 -11.34 -2.65
C GLY A 49 21.60 -12.40 -2.24
N LEU A 50 20.31 -12.03 -2.11
CA LEU A 50 19.23 -12.99 -1.86
C LEU A 50 18.89 -13.75 -3.14
N ASP A 51 18.96 -15.08 -3.07
CA ASP A 51 18.39 -15.94 -4.09
C ASP A 51 16.86 -16.01 -3.94
N LEU A 52 16.15 -15.15 -4.66
CA LEU A 52 14.69 -15.08 -4.64
C LEU A 52 14.02 -16.40 -5.07
N SER A 53 14.69 -17.24 -5.87
CA SER A 53 14.13 -18.53 -6.32
C SER A 53 13.99 -19.54 -5.18
N SER A 54 14.75 -19.35 -4.09
CA SER A 54 14.68 -20.16 -2.88
C SER A 54 13.54 -19.78 -1.92
N TYR A 55 12.74 -18.76 -2.25
CA TYR A 55 11.64 -18.26 -1.41
C TYR A 55 10.29 -18.39 -2.10
N THR A 56 9.25 -18.70 -1.32
CA THR A 56 7.86 -18.51 -1.73
C THR A 56 7.48 -17.05 -1.56
N VAL A 57 7.20 -16.35 -2.65
CA VAL A 57 6.84 -14.94 -2.66
C VAL A 57 5.32 -14.79 -2.74
N ALA A 58 4.77 -14.10 -1.75
CA ALA A 58 3.34 -13.80 -1.64
C ALA A 58 3.10 -12.29 -1.64
N ALA A 59 1.99 -11.86 -2.24
CA ALA A 59 1.46 -10.52 -2.04
C ALA A 59 -0.02 -10.58 -1.69
N VAL A 60 -0.50 -9.56 -0.99
CA VAL A 60 -1.93 -9.39 -0.72
C VAL A 60 -2.55 -8.41 -1.72
N LEU A 61 -3.68 -8.79 -2.29
CA LEU A 61 -4.46 -7.96 -3.21
C LEU A 61 -5.87 -7.76 -2.67
N ARG A 62 -6.38 -6.55 -2.86
CA ARG A 62 -7.77 -6.19 -2.55
C ARG A 62 -8.45 -5.70 -3.81
N ASN A 63 -9.77 -5.84 -3.90
CA ASN A 63 -10.54 -5.26 -4.98
C ASN A 63 -10.17 -3.76 -5.17
N PRO A 64 -9.90 -3.32 -6.41
CA PRO A 64 -9.56 -1.93 -6.72
C PRO A 64 -10.55 -0.90 -6.17
N VAL A 65 -11.86 -1.17 -6.32
CA VAL A 65 -12.93 -0.27 -5.86
C VAL A 65 -12.88 -0.14 -4.34
N ASP A 66 -12.64 -1.22 -3.61
CA ASP A 66 -12.56 -1.21 -2.14
C ASP A 66 -11.33 -0.47 -1.63
N THR A 67 -10.23 -0.58 -2.37
CA THR A 67 -9.04 0.22 -2.09
C THR A 67 -9.30 1.71 -2.31
N LEU A 68 -9.92 2.07 -3.43
CA LEU A 68 -10.28 3.46 -3.72
C LEU A 68 -11.28 4.00 -2.71
N ARG A 69 -12.24 3.18 -2.27
CA ARG A 69 -13.19 3.49 -1.22
C ARG A 69 -12.47 3.80 0.08
N THR A 70 -11.52 2.95 0.48
CA THR A 70 -10.67 3.18 1.66
C THR A 70 -9.92 4.51 1.57
N TYR A 71 -9.31 4.81 0.42
CA TYR A 71 -8.61 6.08 0.21
C TYR A 71 -9.56 7.29 0.25
N TYR A 72 -10.74 7.20 -0.38
CA TYR A 72 -11.77 8.23 -0.33
C TYR A 72 -12.22 8.52 1.11
N TYR A 73 -12.50 7.49 1.91
CA TYR A 73 -12.91 7.69 3.30
C TYR A 73 -11.79 8.26 4.18
N LYS A 74 -10.51 7.95 3.90
CA LYS A 74 -9.39 8.65 4.54
C LYS A 74 -9.33 10.13 4.22
N LEU A 75 -9.76 10.54 3.03
CA LEU A 75 -9.88 11.96 2.67
C LEU A 75 -11.13 12.59 3.28
N LYS A 76 -12.23 11.84 3.40
CA LYS A 76 -13.52 12.32 3.91
C LYS A 76 -13.51 12.51 5.43
N SER A 77 -12.86 11.61 6.15
CA SER A 77 -12.79 11.62 7.62
C SER A 77 -11.38 11.28 8.06
N PRO A 78 -10.38 12.15 7.77
CA PRO A 78 -9.02 11.94 8.25
C PRO A 78 -8.94 12.08 9.77
N PRO A 79 -7.89 11.55 10.41
CA PRO A 79 -7.49 12.02 11.73
C PRO A 79 -7.28 13.54 11.74
N ASP A 80 -7.57 14.17 12.88
CA ASP A 80 -7.43 15.62 13.05
C ASP A 80 -6.03 16.10 12.65
N GLY A 81 -5.98 17.25 11.96
CA GLY A 81 -4.74 17.86 11.50
C GLY A 81 -4.01 17.15 10.35
N TYR A 82 -4.39 15.92 9.97
CA TYR A 82 -3.59 15.10 9.05
C TYR A 82 -3.28 15.77 7.70
N TYR A 83 -4.26 16.42 7.07
CA TYR A 83 -4.07 17.13 5.80
C TYR A 83 -3.80 18.63 5.94
N ASN A 84 -3.90 19.18 7.16
CA ASN A 84 -3.81 20.62 7.43
C ASN A 84 -2.48 21.02 8.08
N GLU A 85 -1.79 20.10 8.75
CA GLU A 85 -0.53 20.37 9.42
C GLU A 85 0.67 20.29 8.47
N ALA A 86 1.53 21.30 8.50
CA ALA A 86 2.68 21.41 7.62
C ALA A 86 3.68 20.25 7.77
N ARG A 87 3.82 19.67 8.97
CA ARG A 87 4.77 18.58 9.25
C ARG A 87 4.54 17.31 8.42
N PHE A 88 3.31 17.08 7.95
CA PHE A 88 3.01 15.91 7.12
C PHE A 88 3.30 16.15 5.63
N ASN A 89 3.62 17.37 5.23
CA ASN A 89 3.85 17.74 3.85
C ASN A 89 5.23 17.31 3.38
N VAL A 90 5.33 16.82 2.14
CA VAL A 90 6.64 16.46 1.52
C VAL A 90 7.61 17.65 1.54
N GLU A 91 7.10 18.86 1.38
CA GLU A 91 7.90 20.09 1.45
C GLU A 91 8.55 20.36 2.82
N GLN A 92 8.15 19.61 3.86
CA GLN A 92 8.65 19.70 5.23
C GLN A 92 9.19 18.34 5.74
N GLY A 93 9.50 17.41 4.82
CA GLY A 93 10.01 16.08 5.16
C GLY A 93 8.94 15.02 5.47
N GLY A 94 7.65 15.35 5.33
CA GLY A 94 6.55 14.39 5.45
C GLY A 94 6.27 13.61 4.15
N HIS A 95 5.10 12.96 4.08
CA HIS A 95 4.71 12.07 2.97
C HIS A 95 3.49 12.54 2.17
N ILE A 96 2.79 13.58 2.61
CA ILE A 96 1.60 14.12 1.94
C ILE A 96 2.01 15.06 0.82
N ARG A 97 1.61 14.73 -0.42
CA ARG A 97 1.93 15.51 -1.61
C ARG A 97 0.88 16.60 -1.84
N LYS A 98 1.26 17.65 -2.58
CA LYS A 98 0.32 18.71 -3.03
C LYS A 98 -0.97 18.15 -3.65
N LYS A 99 -0.86 17.08 -4.46
CA LYS A 99 -2.03 16.44 -5.09
C LYS A 99 -3.00 15.82 -4.10
N ASP A 100 -2.49 15.26 -2.99
CA ASP A 100 -3.32 14.63 -1.97
C ASP A 100 -4.08 15.70 -1.19
N ARG A 101 -3.44 16.84 -0.87
CA ARG A 101 -4.09 18.00 -0.26
C ARG A 101 -5.18 18.60 -1.16
N LYS A 102 -4.94 18.71 -2.46
CA LYS A 102 -5.96 19.17 -3.44
C LYS A 102 -7.18 18.24 -3.47
N ARG A 103 -6.96 16.92 -3.45
CA ARG A 103 -8.04 15.92 -3.41
C ARG A 103 -8.81 16.00 -2.09
N TYR A 104 -8.10 16.13 -0.97
CA TYR A 104 -8.69 16.35 0.34
C TYR A 104 -9.61 17.57 0.35
N ALA A 105 -9.11 18.74 -0.08
CA ALA A 105 -9.91 19.96 -0.16
C ALA A 105 -11.17 19.78 -1.05
N ALA A 106 -11.04 19.09 -2.19
CA ALA A 106 -12.17 18.81 -3.08
C ALA A 106 -13.22 17.88 -2.44
N VAL A 107 -12.81 16.92 -1.61
CA VAL A 107 -13.72 16.03 -0.87
C VAL A 107 -14.39 16.78 0.28
N GLN A 108 -13.64 17.61 1.01
CA GLN A 108 -14.14 18.37 2.16
C GLN A 108 -15.08 19.51 1.80
N ALA A 109 -14.99 20.05 0.58
CA ALA A 109 -15.93 21.06 0.07
C ALA A 109 -17.38 20.55 -0.10
N GLY A 110 -17.70 19.34 0.42
CA GLY A 110 -19.06 18.85 0.66
C GLY A 110 -19.72 18.12 -0.51
N ASN A 111 -19.25 18.33 -1.75
CA ASN A 111 -20.01 17.95 -2.94
C ASN A 111 -19.42 16.80 -3.76
N LEU A 112 -18.35 16.14 -3.30
CA LEU A 112 -17.74 15.04 -4.04
C LEU A 112 -18.14 13.68 -3.47
N THR A 113 -19.14 13.05 -4.11
CA THR A 113 -19.49 11.65 -3.85
C THR A 113 -18.35 10.71 -4.25
N PHE A 114 -18.38 9.47 -3.76
CA PHE A 114 -17.37 8.46 -4.12
C PHE A 114 -17.31 8.21 -5.63
N THR A 115 -18.47 8.10 -6.29
CA THR A 115 -18.56 7.92 -7.75
C THR A 115 -17.95 9.09 -8.51
N GLN A 116 -18.27 10.33 -8.12
CA GLN A 116 -17.66 11.52 -8.72
C GLN A 116 -16.15 11.58 -8.47
N PHE A 117 -15.69 11.16 -7.29
CA PHE A 117 -14.27 11.07 -6.96
C PHE A 117 -13.52 10.09 -7.85
N ILE A 118 -14.05 8.89 -8.09
CA ILE A 118 -13.48 7.92 -9.03
C ILE A 118 -13.44 8.52 -10.44
N ASN A 119 -14.57 9.00 -10.95
CA ASN A 119 -14.67 9.54 -12.31
C ASN A 119 -13.73 10.73 -12.55
N ARG A 120 -13.49 11.53 -11.51
CA ARG A 120 -12.60 12.70 -11.59
C ARG A 120 -11.12 12.33 -11.53
N TYR A 121 -10.73 11.38 -10.69
CA TYR A 121 -9.31 11.16 -10.34
C TYR A 121 -8.73 9.80 -10.76
N HIS A 122 -9.55 8.85 -11.18
CA HIS A 122 -9.16 7.47 -11.48
C HIS A 122 -9.71 7.02 -12.84
N ARG A 123 -9.29 7.72 -13.91
CA ARG A 123 -9.70 7.47 -15.30
C ARG A 123 -8.77 6.51 -16.06
N LEU A 124 -7.62 6.18 -15.47
CA LEU A 124 -6.64 5.24 -16.02
C LEU A 124 -6.83 3.86 -15.39
N PRO A 125 -6.35 2.79 -16.05
CA PRO A 125 -6.29 1.46 -15.45
C PRO A 125 -5.65 1.51 -14.07
N TYR A 126 -6.31 0.86 -13.13
CA TYR A 126 -5.88 0.85 -11.74
C TYR A 126 -4.70 -0.11 -11.55
N ASP A 127 -3.61 0.39 -10.98
CA ASP A 127 -2.50 -0.44 -10.51
C ASP A 127 -1.90 0.13 -9.22
N THR A 128 -1.76 -0.73 -8.20
CA THR A 128 -1.13 -0.43 -6.90
C THR A 128 0.34 -0.87 -6.87
N PHE A 129 1.04 -0.74 -7.99
CA PHE A 129 2.34 -1.37 -8.22
C PHE A 129 2.28 -2.91 -8.12
N PHE A 130 1.09 -3.50 -8.10
CA PHE A 130 0.93 -4.94 -8.08
C PHE A 130 1.47 -5.54 -9.37
N SER A 131 1.26 -4.84 -10.51
CA SER A 131 1.78 -5.25 -11.81
C SER A 131 3.30 -5.45 -11.82
N LEU A 132 4.04 -4.62 -11.07
CA LEU A 132 5.49 -4.74 -10.94
C LEU A 132 5.88 -6.00 -10.16
N ASN A 133 5.14 -6.35 -9.12
CA ASN A 133 5.47 -7.49 -8.27
C ASN A 133 4.98 -8.82 -8.86
N LYS A 134 3.89 -8.79 -9.64
CA LYS A 134 3.20 -9.98 -10.18
C LYS A 134 4.11 -11.02 -10.83
N PRO A 135 5.11 -10.68 -11.66
CA PRO A 135 5.98 -11.66 -12.31
C PRO A 135 6.79 -12.52 -11.33
N TYR A 136 6.95 -12.08 -10.08
CA TYR A 136 7.76 -12.75 -9.07
C TYR A 136 6.91 -13.50 -8.03
N LEU A 137 5.58 -13.40 -8.10
CA LEU A 137 4.70 -13.99 -7.09
C LEU A 137 4.46 -15.47 -7.35
N ASN A 138 4.58 -16.28 -6.31
CA ASN A 138 4.12 -17.65 -6.29
C ASN A 138 2.63 -17.73 -5.90
N CYS A 139 2.16 -16.80 -5.06
CA CYS A 139 0.76 -16.77 -4.65
C CYS A 139 0.23 -15.35 -4.36
N ILE A 140 -1.09 -15.23 -4.37
CA ILE A 140 -1.82 -13.98 -4.12
C ILE A 140 -2.86 -14.23 -3.03
N ILE A 141 -2.74 -13.51 -1.92
CA ILE A 141 -3.75 -13.50 -0.85
C ILE A 141 -4.84 -12.52 -1.28
N ARG A 142 -6.09 -12.99 -1.38
CA ARG A 142 -7.25 -12.12 -1.68
C ARG A 142 -7.86 -11.60 -0.39
N PHE A 143 -7.75 -10.31 -0.16
CA PHE A 143 -8.36 -9.63 0.98
C PHE A 143 -9.73 -9.08 0.61
N ALA A 144 -10.74 -9.37 1.45
CA ALA A 144 -12.14 -9.04 1.22
C ALA A 144 -12.49 -7.55 1.41
#